data_AF-A0A830GXF1-F1
#
_entry.id   AF-A0A830GXF1-F1
#
_cell.length_a   1.000
_cell.length_b   1.000
_cell.length_c   1.000
_cell.angle_alpha   90.00
_cell.angle_beta   90.00
_cell.angle_gamma   90.00
#
_symmetry.space_group_name_H-M   'P 1'
#
loop_
_entity.id
_entity.type
_entity.pdbx_description
1 polymer ?
#
loop_
_entity_poly.entity_id
_entity_poly.type
_entity_poly.pdbx_seq_one_letter_code
_entity_poly.pdbx_strand_id
1 'polypeptide(L)' 'MAEENLEGGEASEVIAERKIYMCIKCGTIFSKSDLEVSPGIHCPNCGYRIITKIRTFKAKPVSAD' A
#
# COMPACT_ATOMS: atom_id res chain seq x y z
N MET A 1 42.68 11.02 0.14
CA MET A 1 41.58 11.94 0.49
C MET A 1 40.54 11.72 -0.61
N ALA A 2 39.85 10.57 -0.62
CA ALA A 2 38.83 10.15 0.33
C ALA A 2 37.60 11.06 0.22
N GLU A 3 36.52 10.44 -0.29
CA GLU A 3 35.12 10.74 -0.01
C GLU A 3 34.59 12.07 -0.62
N GLU A 4 33.40 12.20 -1.19
CA GLU A 4 32.23 11.37 -1.47
C GLU A 4 31.23 12.36 -2.08
N ASN A 5 30.48 12.03 -3.13
CA ASN A 5 29.21 12.68 -3.47
C ASN A 5 28.54 11.86 -4.58
N LEU A 6 28.14 10.67 -4.18
CA LEU A 6 27.03 9.96 -4.80
C LEU A 6 25.74 10.61 -4.30
N GLU A 7 25.16 11.47 -5.11
CA GLU A 7 23.72 11.78 -5.02
C GLU A 7 23.08 11.46 -6.38
N GLY A 8 23.27 10.21 -6.81
CA GLY A 8 22.23 9.53 -7.58
C GLY A 8 21.21 9.00 -6.58
N GLY A 9 19.91 9.19 -6.83
CA GLY A 9 18.90 8.72 -5.89
C GLY A 9 17.45 9.05 -6.26
N GLU A 10 16.99 8.54 -7.40
CA GLU A 10 15.68 7.87 -7.54
C GLU A 10 14.41 8.65 -7.14
N ALA A 11 14.03 9.62 -7.95
CA ALA A 11 12.75 10.35 -7.83
C ALA A 11 11.48 9.54 -8.20
N SER A 12 11.55 8.21 -8.38
CA SER A 12 10.37 7.44 -8.78
C SER A 12 10.39 5.94 -8.46
N GLU A 13 11.45 5.37 -7.88
CA GLU A 13 11.72 3.92 -8.01
C GLU A 13 11.88 3.10 -6.74
N VAL A 14 11.39 3.57 -5.60
CA VAL A 14 11.09 2.67 -4.47
C VAL A 14 9.61 2.34 -4.54
N ILE A 15 9.28 1.21 -5.19
CA ILE A 15 7.98 0.53 -5.26
C ILE A 15 6.97 1.23 -4.36
N ALA A 16 6.23 2.21 -4.88
CA ALA A 16 5.19 2.91 -4.14
C ALA A 16 4.37 1.83 -3.44
N GLU A 17 4.54 1.71 -2.11
CA GLU A 17 4.04 0.59 -1.34
C GLU A 17 2.63 0.35 -1.82
N ARG A 18 2.39 -0.77 -2.52
CA ARG A 18 1.12 -0.96 -3.22
C ARG A 18 0.07 -0.76 -2.14
N LYS A 19 -0.67 0.34 -2.25
CA LYS A 19 -1.72 0.72 -1.30
C LYS A 19 -2.85 -0.26 -1.53
N ILE A 20 -2.70 -1.43 -0.94
CA ILE A 20 -3.46 -2.66 -1.24
C ILE A 20 -4.75 -2.68 -0.43
N TYR A 21 -4.78 -2.06 0.74
CA TYR A 21 -5.88 -2.18 1.69
C TYR A 21 -6.58 -0.84 1.92
N MET A 22 -7.90 -0.87 1.99
CA MET A 22 -8.77 0.27 2.22
C MET A 22 -9.71 -0.01 3.39
N CYS A 23 -9.82 0.92 4.33
CA CYS A 23 -10.82 0.83 5.38
C CYS A 23 -12.22 1.22 4.86
N ILE A 24 -13.25 0.43 5.15
CA ILE A 24 -14.64 0.72 4.73
C ILE A 24 -15.21 1.93 5.49
N LYS A 25 -14.76 2.18 6.73
CA LYS A 25 -15.35 3.21 7.59
C LYS A 25 -14.76 4.60 7.36
N CYS A 26 -13.44 4.71 7.18
CA CYS A 26 -12.76 6.00 6.99
C CYS A 26 -12.22 6.21 5.57
N GLY A 27 -12.27 5.18 4.71
CA GLY A 27 -11.78 5.25 3.33
C GLY A 27 -10.26 5.34 3.20
N THR A 28 -9.52 5.31 4.31
CA THR A 28 -8.07 5.49 4.26
C THR A 28 -7.39 4.25 3.68
N ILE A 29 -6.38 4.47 2.83
CA ILE A 29 -5.71 3.44 2.06
C ILE A 29 -4.27 3.28 2.58
N PHE A 30 -3.90 2.04 2.91
CA PHE A 30 -2.62 1.72 3.56
C PHE A 30 -1.93 0.53 2.92
N SER A 31 -0.66 0.40 3.25
CA SER A 31 0.24 -0.68 2.83
C SER A 31 0.26 -1.82 3.85
N LYS A 32 0.94 -2.92 3.50
CA LYS A 32 1.10 -4.08 4.40
C LYS A 32 1.92 -3.72 5.65
N SER A 33 2.89 -2.83 5.51
CA SER A 33 3.79 -2.35 6.57
C SER A 33 3.00 -1.74 7.73
N ASP A 34 2.02 -0.89 7.42
CA ASP A 34 1.17 -0.21 8.40
C ASP A 34 0.24 -1.19 9.15
N LEU A 35 -0.16 -2.27 8.49
CA LEU A 35 -0.99 -3.33 9.08
C LEU A 35 -0.19 -4.26 10.00
N GLU A 36 1.12 -4.38 9.80
CA GLU A 36 2.03 -5.20 10.63
C GLU A 36 2.44 -4.50 11.94
N VAL A 37 2.19 -3.19 12.08
CA VAL A 37 2.54 -2.41 13.28
C VAL A 37 1.71 -2.79 14.51
N SER A 38 0.44 -3.18 14.32
CA SER A 38 -0.43 -3.62 15.40
C SER A 38 -0.67 -5.13 15.36
N PRO A 39 -0.69 -5.84 16.51
CA PRO A 39 -1.09 -7.25 16.57
C PRO A 39 -2.60 -7.36 16.27
N GLY A 40 -2.96 -7.39 14.99
CA GLY A 40 -4.33 -7.54 14.51
C GLY A 40 -4.62 -6.74 13.23
N ILE A 41 -5.71 -7.11 12.55
CA ILE A 41 -6.20 -6.40 11.38
C ILE A 41 -7.01 -5.18 11.86
N HIS A 42 -6.36 -4.03 11.96
CA HIS A 42 -6.99 -2.79 12.40
C HIS A 42 -6.58 -1.64 11.49
N CYS A 43 -7.53 -0.75 11.20
CA CYS A 43 -7.20 0.51 10.55
C CYS A 43 -6.48 1.44 11.55
N PRO A 44 -5.30 1.99 11.22
CA PRO A 44 -4.51 2.83 12.15
C PRO A 44 -5.24 4.13 12.52
N ASN A 45 -6.20 4.57 11.70
CA ASN A 45 -6.83 5.88 11.83
C ASN A 45 -8.16 5.84 12.60
N CYS A 46 -8.82 4.67 12.69
CA CYS A 46 -10.14 4.57 13.32
C CYS A 46 -10.38 3.30 14.14
N GLY A 47 -9.42 2.38 14.21
CA GLY A 47 -9.54 1.12 14.95
C GLY A 47 -10.54 0.11 14.35
N TYR A 48 -11.10 0.40 13.17
CA TYR A 48 -12.04 -0.51 12.51
C TYR A 48 -11.33 -1.76 12.01
N ARG A 49 -11.98 -2.92 12.17
CA ARG A 49 -11.37 -4.25 11.95
C ARG A 49 -11.61 -4.82 10.56
N ILE A 50 -12.39 -4.14 9.72
CA ILE A 50 -12.75 -4.62 8.39
C ILE A 50 -12.06 -3.72 7.36
N ILE A 51 -11.15 -4.33 6.60
CA ILE A 51 -10.40 -3.71 5.51
C ILE A 51 -10.63 -4.50 4.22
N THR A 52 -10.73 -3.79 3.10
CA THR A 52 -10.97 -4.34 1.77
C THR A 52 -9.70 -4.24 0.93
N LYS A 53 -9.39 -5.30 0.18
CA LYS A 53 -8.28 -5.27 -0.77
C LYS A 53 -8.72 -4.59 -2.08
N ILE A 54 -7.98 -3.58 -2.52
CA ILE A 54 -8.25 -2.88 -3.78
C ILE A 54 -7.95 -3.82 -4.94
N ARG A 55 -8.93 -3.96 -5.84
CA ARG A 55 -8.77 -4.73 -7.08
C ARG A 55 -7.65 -4.10 -7.91
N THR A 56 -6.68 -4.91 -8.32
CA THR A 56 -5.64 -4.45 -9.26
C THR A 56 -6.29 -4.01 -10.57
N PHE A 57 -5.84 -2.88 -11.12
CA PHE A 57 -6.34 -2.31 -12.38
C PHE A 57 -6.15 -3.19 -13.62
N LYS A 58 -5.53 -4.36 -13.49
CA LYS A 58 -5.44 -5.35 -14.56
C LYS A 58 -6.81 -6.00 -14.75
N ALA A 59 -7.56 -5.51 -15.74
CA ALA A 59 -8.83 -6.11 -16.14
C ALA A 59 -8.61 -7.57 -16.52
N LYS A 60 -9.43 -8.46 -15.96
CA LYS A 60 -9.50 -9.85 -16.42
C LYS A 60 -10.34 -9.82 -17.70
N PRO A 61 -9.85 -10.34 -18.84
CA PRO A 61 -10.69 -10.47 -20.02
C PRO A 61 -11.84 -11.42 -19.67
N VAL A 62 -13.07 -10.96 -19.88
CA VAL A 62 -14.27 -11.77 -19.73
C VAL A 62 -14.81 -12.03 -21.13
N SER A 63 -14.91 -13.30 -21.52
CA SER A 63 -15.71 -13.70 -22.67
C SER A 63 -17.17 -13.72 -22.24
N ALA A 64 -18.03 -13.05 -22.99
CA ALA A 64 -19.47 -13.23 -22.87
C ALA A 64 -19.85 -14.42 -23.77
N ASP A 65 -20.47 -15.45 -23.19
CA ASP A 65 -21.12 -16.54 -23.93
C ASP A 65 -22.35 -16.05 -24.70
#